data_AF-A0A815HK01-F1
#
_entry.id   AF-A0A815HK01-F1
#
_cell.length_a   1.000
_cell.length_b   1.000
_cell.length_c   1.000
_cell.angle_alpha   90.00
_cell.angle_beta   90.00
_cell.angle_gamma   90.00
#
_symmetry.space_group_name_H-M   'P 1'
#
loop_
_entity.id
_entity.type
_entity.pdbx_description
1 polymer ?
#
loop_
_entity_poly.entity_id
_entity_poly.type
_entity_poly.pdbx_seq_one_letter_code
_entity_poly.pdbx_strand_id
1 'polypeptide(L)'
;MLLVHVVLIPMLGLPIAIQRLYATFTIYLVKTQLQLSIENVAFQLLLLLAFISMSIPFYLYLLTNTLFRQTLIGLFRKYLMHRTTTTQIHVSVLNTKQNAAEETK
;
A
#
# COMPACT_ATOMS: atom_id res chain seq x y z
N MET A 1 13.50 -15.93 2.15
CA MET A 1 12.22 -15.17 2.06
C MET A 1 11.32 -15.42 3.26
N LEU A 2 10.90 -16.66 3.51
CA LEU A 2 9.96 -16.98 4.60
C LEU A 2 10.55 -16.72 5.99
N LEU A 3 11.80 -17.13 6.24
CA LEU A 3 12.49 -16.86 7.51
C LEU A 3 12.64 -15.36 7.80
N VAL A 4 12.99 -14.56 6.78
CA VAL A 4 13.08 -13.10 6.92
C VAL A 4 11.71 -12.51 7.26
N HIS A 5 10.64 -12.97 6.63
CA HIS A 5 9.27 -12.56 6.98
C HIS A 5 8.89 -12.94 8.41
N VAL A 6 9.15 -14.18 8.80
CA VAL A 6 8.80 -14.75 10.10
C VAL A 6 9.56 -14.07 11.23
N VAL A 7 10.77 -13.54 10.99
CA VAL A 7 11.52 -12.80 12.01
C VAL A 7 11.17 -11.31 12.00
N LEU A 8 11.10 -10.70 10.83
CA LEU A 8 10.99 -9.25 10.68
C LEU A 8 9.59 -8.71 11.02
N ILE A 9 8.53 -9.44 10.67
CA ILE A 9 7.15 -9.01 10.94
C ILE A 9 6.87 -9.00 12.46
N PRO A 10 7.17 -10.06 13.23
CA PRO A 10 6.98 -10.01 14.67
C PRO A 10 7.87 -8.96 15.31
N MET A 11 9.13 -8.83 14.89
CA MET A 11 10.03 -7.83 15.48
C MET A 11 9.49 -6.40 15.36
N LEU A 12 8.80 -6.08 14.26
CA LEU A 12 8.18 -4.77 14.03
C LEU A 12 6.77 -4.65 14.62
N GLY A 13 6.02 -5.75 14.74
CA GLY A 13 4.65 -5.77 15.27
C GLY A 13 4.56 -5.90 16.80
N LEU A 14 5.58 -6.47 17.45
CA LEU A 14 5.60 -6.71 18.89
C LEU A 14 5.58 -5.39 19.70
N PRO A 15 6.33 -4.34 19.33
CA PRO A 15 6.30 -3.06 20.06
C PRO A 15 4.90 -2.43 20.16
N ILE A 16 4.09 -2.48 19.10
CA ILE A 16 2.73 -1.91 19.14
C ILE A 16 1.77 -2.75 19.99
N ALA A 17 1.96 -4.07 20.02
CA ALA A 17 1.19 -4.96 20.89
C ALA A 17 1.52 -4.72 22.36
N ILE A 18 2.81 -4.55 22.71
CA ILE A 18 3.24 -4.18 24.07
C ILE A 18 2.63 -2.84 24.47
N GLN A 19 2.70 -1.82 23.61
CA GLN A 19 2.16 -0.50 23.92
C GLN A 19 0.65 -0.54 24.20
N ARG A 20 -0.10 -1.33 23.41
CA ARG A 20 -1.54 -1.52 23.64
C ARG A 20 -1.82 -2.22 24.96
N LEU A 21 -1.09 -3.29 25.28
CA LEU A 21 -1.22 -3.97 26.57
C LEU A 21 -0.91 -3.02 27.73
N TYR A 22 0.18 -2.25 27.63
CA TYR A 22 0.54 -1.23 28.61
C TYR A 22 -0.58 -0.20 28.79
N ALA A 23 -1.16 0.32 27.71
CA ALA A 23 -2.26 1.28 27.77
C ALA A 23 -3.51 0.67 28.45
N THR A 24 -3.82 -0.60 28.20
CA THR A 24 -4.93 -1.32 28.84
C THR A 24 -4.70 -1.49 30.34
N PHE A 25 -3.51 -1.93 30.75
CA PHE A 25 -3.20 -2.13 32.17
C PHE A 25 -3.04 -0.83 32.96
N THR A 26 -2.72 0.26 32.29
CA THR A 26 -2.49 1.57 32.94
C THR A 26 -3.65 2.55 32.82
N ILE A 27 -4.84 2.07 32.46
CA ILE A 27 -6.01 2.93 32.22
C ILE A 27 -6.51 3.66 33.48
N TYR A 28 -6.30 3.06 34.67
CA TYR A 28 -6.73 3.62 35.95
C TYR A 28 -5.62 4.37 36.71
N LEU A 29 -4.41 4.40 36.16
CA LEU A 29 -3.29 5.12 36.77
C LEU A 29 -3.41 6.62 36.44
N VAL A 30 -3.29 7.47 37.46
CA VAL A 30 -3.25 8.93 37.27
C VAL A 30 -1.90 9.28 36.64
N LYS A 31 -1.95 9.84 35.42
CA LYS A 31 -0.76 10.22 34.64
C LYS A 31 -0.62 11.72 34.61
N THR A 32 0.62 12.21 34.66
CA THR A 32 0.88 13.65 34.45
C THR A 32 0.67 14.01 32.98
N GLN A 33 0.43 15.30 32.70
CA GLN A 33 0.25 15.79 31.33
C GLN A 33 1.47 15.49 30.45
N LEU A 34 2.67 15.60 31.01
CA LEU A 34 3.92 15.25 30.33
C LEU A 34 3.99 13.75 29.98
N GLN A 35 3.60 12.86 30.90
CA GLN A 35 3.53 11.43 30.62
C GLN A 35 2.55 11.11 29.49
N LEU A 36 1.36 11.73 29.51
CA LEU A 36 0.37 11.56 28.44
C LEU A 36 0.91 12.02 27.07
N SER A 37 1.62 13.16 27.03
CA SER A 37 2.23 13.64 25.80
C SER A 37 3.29 12.68 25.26
N ILE A 38 4.17 12.15 26.12
CA ILE A 38 5.19 11.18 25.73
C ILE A 38 4.56 9.89 25.22
N GLU A 39 3.59 9.35 25.94
CA GLU A 39 2.90 8.11 25.55
C GLU A 39 2.17 8.27 24.21
N ASN A 40 1.55 9.42 23.96
CA ASN A 40 0.89 9.69 22.69
C ASN A 40 1.89 9.77 21.53
N VAL A 41 3.02 10.46 21.70
CA VAL A 41 4.07 10.51 20.65
C VAL A 41 4.64 9.11 20.39
N ALA A 42 4.93 8.35 21.45
CA ALA A 42 5.41 6.97 21.33
C ALA A 42 4.40 6.10 20.58
N PHE A 43 3.11 6.22 20.88
CA PHE A 43 2.05 5.50 20.18
C PHE A 43 2.00 5.86 18.69
N GLN A 44 2.08 7.14 18.34
CA GLN A 44 2.08 7.58 16.94
C GLN A 44 3.29 7.06 16.16
N LEU A 45 4.48 7.07 16.78
CA LEU A 45 5.70 6.51 16.17
C LEU A 45 5.58 5.00 15.95
N LEU A 46 5.04 4.26 16.93
CA LEU A 46 4.79 2.82 16.80
C LEU A 46 3.74 2.51 15.74
N LEU A 47 2.72 3.35 15.63
CA LEU A 47 1.70 3.22 14.58
C LEU A 47 2.30 3.44 13.19
N LEU A 48 3.15 4.46 13.02
CA LEU A 48 3.88 4.69 11.78
C LEU A 48 4.78 3.49 11.44
N LEU A 49 5.49 2.93 12.43
CA LEU A 49 6.32 1.75 12.24
C LEU A 49 5.49 0.53 11.81
N ALA A 50 4.28 0.37 12.35
CA ALA A 50 3.37 -0.70 11.94
C ALA A 50 2.93 -0.56 10.47
N PHE A 51 2.63 0.65 10.00
CA PHE A 51 2.30 0.89 8.59
C PHE A 51 3.49 0.59 7.66
N ILE A 52 4.70 0.98 8.07
CA ILE A 52 5.92 0.64 7.32
C ILE A 52 6.08 -0.88 7.27
N SER A 53 5.89 -1.57 8.40
CA SER A 53 5.95 -3.03 8.49
C SER A 53 4.99 -3.73 7.52
N MET A 54 3.77 -3.22 7.34
CA MET A 54 2.83 -3.76 6.34
C MET A 54 3.31 -3.63 4.90
N SER A 55 4.15 -2.63 4.62
CA SER A 55 4.70 -2.38 3.27
C SER A 55 5.96 -3.22 2.99
N ILE A 56 6.70 -3.62 4.02
CA ILE A 56 7.95 -4.39 3.91
C ILE A 56 7.78 -5.70 3.11
N PRO A 57 6.74 -6.53 3.32
CA PRO A 57 6.48 -7.73 2.54
C PRO A 57 6.56 -7.49 1.04
N PHE A 58 5.89 -6.44 0.57
CA PHE A 58 5.85 -6.08 -0.84
C PHE A 58 7.26 -5.80 -1.39
N TYR A 59 8.05 -4.98 -0.69
CA TYR A 59 9.43 -4.68 -1.10
C TYR A 59 10.33 -5.92 -1.06
N LEU A 60 10.19 -6.75 -0.02
CA LEU A 60 10.92 -8.00 0.10
C LEU A 60 10.63 -8.93 -1.07
N TYR A 61 9.36 -9.10 -1.45
CA TYR A 61 8.97 -9.91 -2.61
C TYR A 61 9.47 -9.30 -3.92
N LEU A 62 9.40 -7.97 -4.07
CA LEU A 62 9.91 -7.26 -5.24
C LEU A 62 11.42 -7.47 -5.44
N LEU A 63 12.20 -7.37 -4.37
CA LEU A 63 13.67 -7.48 -4.42
C LEU A 63 14.15 -8.93 -4.58
N THR A 64 13.51 -9.89 -3.93
CA THR A 64 14.05 -11.25 -3.85
C THR A 64 13.37 -12.27 -4.76
N ASN A 65 12.14 -12.03 -5.21
CA ASN A 65 11.39 -12.99 -6.01
C ASN A 65 11.27 -12.55 -7.48
N THR A 66 11.97 -13.25 -8.38
CA THR A 66 11.96 -13.01 -9.82
C THR A 66 10.58 -13.23 -10.44
N LEU A 67 9.85 -14.27 -10.02
CA LEU A 67 8.50 -14.56 -10.52
C LEU A 67 7.52 -13.46 -10.15
N PHE A 68 7.62 -12.94 -8.93
CA PHE A 68 6.80 -11.82 -8.48
C PHE A 68 7.05 -10.58 -9.36
N ARG A 69 8.32 -10.23 -9.62
CA ARG A 69 8.65 -9.11 -10.53
C ARG A 69 8.10 -9.30 -11.93
N GLN A 70 8.28 -10.47 -12.53
CA GLN A 70 7.79 -10.75 -13.88
C GLN A 70 6.27 -10.63 -13.97
N THR A 71 5.56 -11.16 -12.97
CA THR A 71 4.10 -11.05 -12.88
C THR A 71 3.66 -9.61 -12.73
N LEU A 72 4.31 -8.85 -11.84
CA LEU A 72 4.00 -7.45 -11.58
C LEU A 72 4.20 -6.60 -12.85
N ILE A 73 5.33 -6.77 -13.54
CA ILE A 73 5.62 -6.09 -14.82
C ILE A 73 4.58 -6.46 -15.88
N GLY A 74 4.21 -7.74 -15.98
CA GLY A 74 3.16 -8.20 -16.89
C GLY A 74 1.80 -7.55 -16.61
N LEU A 75 1.45 -7.40 -15.34
CA LEU A 75 0.20 -6.78 -14.90
C LEU A 75 0.18 -5.27 -15.23
N PHE A 76 1.28 -4.56 -14.98
CA PHE A 76 1.44 -3.16 -15.38
C PHE A 76 1.36 -2.99 -16.88
N ARG A 77 2.04 -3.84 -17.68
CA ARG A 77 1.96 -3.80 -19.14
C ARG A 77 0.53 -4.02 -19.63
N LYS A 78 -0.19 -5.01 -19.09
CA LYS A 78 -1.58 -5.30 -19.45
C LYS A 78 -2.51 -4.14 -19.12
N TYR A 79 -2.36 -3.55 -17.94
CA TYR A 79 -3.15 -2.39 -17.52
C TYR A 79 -2.88 -1.17 -18.41
N LEU A 80 -1.62 -0.87 -18.71
CA LEU A 80 -1.23 0.24 -19.57
C LEU A 80 -1.77 0.04 -21.01
N MET A 81 -1.67 -1.18 -21.53
CA MET A 81 -2.11 -1.53 -22.89
C MET A 81 -3.64 -1.52 -23.04
N HIS A 82 -4.38 -1.89 -21.99
CA HIS A 82 -5.84 -1.78 -22.01
C HIS A 82 -6.28 -0.30 -22.10
N ARG A 83 -5.55 0.62 -21.46
CA ARG A 83 -5.86 2.04 -21.49
C ARG A 83 -5.66 2.65 -22.88
N THR A 84 -4.62 2.25 -23.61
CA THR A 84 -4.37 2.74 -24.98
C THR A 84 -5.37 2.20 -26.00
N THR A 85 -5.86 0.97 -25.82
CA THR A 85 -6.80 0.34 -26.76
C THR A 85 -8.18 1.01 -26.71
N THR A 86 -8.67 1.35 -25.52
CA THR A 86 -9.96 2.05 -25.37
C THR A 86 -9.93 3.46 -25.96
N THR A 87 -8.81 4.17 -25.84
CA THR A 87 -8.68 5.52 -26.43
C THR A 87 -8.66 5.49 -27.95
N GLN A 88 -7.97 4.52 -28.56
CA GLN A 88 -7.95 4.34 -30.02
C GLN A 88 -9.34 4.04 -30.58
N ILE A 89 -10.12 3.17 -29.92
CA ILE A 89 -11.49 2.83 -30.34
C ILE A 89 -12.42 4.06 -30.25
N HIS A 90 -12.27 4.89 -29.22
CA HIS A 90 -13.12 6.06 -29.08
C HIS A 90 -12.84 7.16 -30.13
N VAL A 91 -11.57 7.32 -30.53
CA VAL A 91 -11.18 8.29 -31.57
C VAL A 91 -11.61 7.82 -32.95
N SER A 92 -11.47 6.53 -33.27
CA SER A 92 -11.91 6.00 -34.56
C SER A 92 -13.43 6.11 -34.73
N VAL A 93 -14.21 5.78 -33.71
CA VAL A 93 -15.69 5.93 -33.75
C VAL A 93 -16.14 7.38 -33.92
N LEU A 94 -15.42 8.35 -33.34
CA LEU A 94 -15.72 9.78 -33.52
C LEU A 94 -15.42 10.23 -34.95
N ASN A 95 -14.29 9.82 -35.53
CA ASN A 95 -13.93 10.16 -36.90
C ASN A 95 -14.91 9.53 -37.92
N THR A 96 -15.36 8.29 -37.71
CA THR A 96 -16.35 7.66 -38.61
C THR A 96 -17.69 8.38 -38.56
N LYS A 97 -18.10 8.90 -37.40
CA LYS A 97 -19.33 9.68 -37.27
C LYS A 97 -19.24 11.07 -37.91
N GLN A 98 -18.07 11.71 -37.87
CA GLN A 98 -17.86 12.99 -38.56
C GLN A 98 -17.86 12.82 -40.08
N ASN A 99 -17.16 11.82 -40.61
CA ASN A 99 -17.12 11.58 -42.05
C ASN A 99 -18.51 11.22 -42.62
N ALA A 100 -19.30 10.43 -41.89
CA ALA A 100 -20.67 10.10 -42.29
C ALA A 100 -21.63 11.31 -42.26
N ALA A 101 -21.34 12.35 -41.47
CA ALA A 101 -22.15 13.57 -41.40
C ALA A 101 -21.82 14.56 -42.53
N GLU A 102 -20.60 14.52 -43.07
CA GLU A 102 -20.17 15.35 -44.19
C GLU A 102 -20.69 14.86 -45.55
N GLU A 103 -20.88 13.55 -45.73
CA GLU A 103 -21.42 12.96 -46.98
C GLU A 103 -22.94 13.19 -47.17
N THR A 104 -23.66 13.64 -46.14
CA THR A 104 -25.11 13.92 -46.18
C THR A 104 -25.48 15.38 -46.43
N LYS A 105 -24.50 16.25 -46.70
CA LYS A 105 -24.72 17.65 -47.10
C LYS A 105 -24.47 17.85 -48.59
#